data_AF-A0AAV9L6W5-F1
#
_entry.id   AF-A0AAV9L6W5-F1
#
_cell.length_a   1.000
_cell.length_b   1.000
_cell.length_c   1.000
_cell.angle_alpha   90.00
_cell.angle_beta   90.00
_cell.angle_gamma   90.00
#
_symmetry.space_group_name_H-M   'P 1'
#
loop_
_entity.id
_entity.type
_entity.pdbx_description
1 polymer ?
#
loop_
_entity_poly.entity_id
_entity_poly.type
_entity_poly.pdbx_seq_one_letter_code
_entity_poly.pdbx_strand_id
1 'polypeptide(L)'
;MERGFRKITTSRWEFSNDKFKKGEKNLLREIRRRKAWTNRQQPNNNGGQSQDANSNNKKDNITEEDQRSSSSTSSSSEYINLVDENKRLKMENGVLSSEVSLMKNKCKELMNIVTIFAKNPEKEEEKKPMLFGVRLEVKEEMERKRKRVELNEIASVFLSQLCK
;
A
#
# COMPACT_ATOMS: atom_id res chain seq x y z
N MET A 1 -2.56 24.78 6.48
CA MET A 1 -2.21 23.35 6.55
C MET A 1 -2.74 22.77 7.85
N GLU A 2 -3.70 21.87 7.76
CA GLU A 2 -4.31 21.18 8.90
C GLU A 2 -3.26 20.32 9.62
N ARG A 3 -2.65 20.85 10.67
CA ARG A 3 -1.79 20.08 11.57
C ARG A 3 -2.68 19.43 12.63
N GLY A 4 -3.14 18.20 12.39
CA GLY A 4 -4.01 17.49 13.34
C GLY A 4 -4.68 16.23 12.79
N PHE A 5 -5.65 15.71 13.54
CA PHE A 5 -6.47 14.58 13.11
C PHE A 5 -7.44 15.03 12.00
N ARG A 6 -7.49 14.28 10.90
CA ARG A 6 -8.51 14.41 9.85
C ARG A 6 -9.46 13.23 9.89
N LYS A 7 -10.74 13.47 9.59
CA LYS A 7 -11.75 12.44 9.48
C LYS A 7 -11.65 11.78 8.10
N ILE A 8 -11.47 10.46 8.06
CA ILE A 8 -11.44 9.68 6.81
C ILE A 8 -12.76 8.95 6.60
N THR A 9 -13.41 8.55 7.70
CA THR A 9 -14.70 7.85 7.67
C THR A 9 -15.53 8.29 8.87
N THR A 10 -16.82 7.97 8.87
CA THR A 10 -17.76 8.23 9.97
C THR A 10 -17.24 7.79 11.34
N SER A 11 -16.48 6.69 11.40
CA SER A 11 -15.85 6.15 12.63
C SER A 11 -14.32 6.24 12.66
N ARG A 12 -13.65 6.79 11.64
CA ARG A 12 -12.19 6.70 11.49
C ARG A 12 -11.52 8.06 11.33
N TRP A 13 -10.57 8.33 12.22
CA TRP A 13 -9.68 9.49 12.18
C TRP A 13 -8.25 9.06 11.88
N GLU A 14 -7.51 9.86 11.11
CA GLU A 14 -6.08 9.69 10.88
C GLU A 14 -5.33 10.95 11.28
N PHE A 15 -4.15 10.79 11.87
CA PHE A 15 -3.28 11.92 12.18
C PHE A 15 -2.57 12.42 10.91
N SER A 16 -2.91 13.64 10.49
CA SER A 16 -2.35 14.30 9.29
C SER A 16 -1.05 15.03 9.62
N ASN A 17 0.01 14.29 9.88
CA ASN A 17 1.34 14.85 10.06
C ASN A 17 2.36 14.02 9.28
N ASP A 18 2.97 14.64 8.27
CA ASP A 18 3.93 13.98 7.36
C ASP A 18 5.16 13.41 8.09
N LYS A 19 5.45 13.91 9.29
CA LYS A 19 6.57 13.48 10.13
C LYS A 19 6.21 12.34 11.08
N PHE A 20 4.95 11.92 11.14
CA PHE A 20 4.47 10.82 11.96
C PHE A 20 4.39 9.52 11.15
N LYS A 21 5.54 8.87 10.98
CA LYS A 21 5.67 7.62 10.21
C LYS A 21 6.23 6.49 11.06
N LYS A 22 5.65 5.29 10.91
CA LYS A 22 6.07 4.10 11.66
C LYS A 22 7.50 3.71 11.27
N GLY A 23 8.39 3.62 12.27
CA GLY A 23 9.79 3.22 12.08
C GLY A 23 10.77 4.39 11.85
N GLU A 24 10.29 5.57 11.47
CA GLU A 24 11.14 6.74 11.17
C GLU A 24 11.30 7.67 12.38
N LYS A 25 12.08 7.23 13.39
CA LYS A 25 12.28 7.97 14.65
C LYS A 25 12.86 9.37 14.46
N ASN A 26 13.64 9.60 13.39
CA ASN A 26 14.26 10.89 13.10
C ASN A 26 13.21 11.96 12.79
N LEU A 27 12.18 11.61 12.02
CA LEU A 27 11.09 12.54 11.68
C LEU A 27 10.22 12.86 12.91
N LEU A 28 10.03 11.90 13.82
CA LEU A 28 9.26 12.12 15.05
C LEU A 28 9.86 13.23 15.92
N ARG A 29 11.19 13.38 15.94
CA ARG A 29 11.87 14.43 16.72
C ARG A 29 11.53 15.84 16.26
N GLU A 30 11.13 15.99 15.01
CA GLU A 30 10.75 17.28 14.43
C GLU A 30 9.31 17.70 14.78
N ILE A 31 8.50 16.80 15.35
CA ILE A 31 7.16 17.09 15.84
C ILE A 31 7.27 17.80 17.20
N ARG A 32 6.94 19.09 17.23
CA ARG A 32 6.96 19.89 18.46
C ARG A 32 5.54 20.17 18.96
N ARG A 33 5.33 20.06 20.27
CA ARG A 33 4.11 20.59 20.91
C ARG A 33 4.03 22.08 20.61
N ARG A 34 2.88 22.56 20.14
CA ARG A 34 2.65 24.00 20.03
C ARG A 34 2.78 24.59 21.44
N LYS A 35 3.65 25.59 21.61
CA LYS A 35 3.64 26.38 22.85
C LYS A 35 2.22 26.93 22.98
N ALA A 36 1.57 26.67 24.11
CA ALA A 36 0.36 27.41 24.45
C ALA A 36 0.76 28.88 24.40
N TRP A 37 0.03 29.69 23.64
CA TRP A 37 0.18 31.13 23.75
C TRP A 37 -0.29 31.45 25.16
N THR A 38 0.63 31.52 26.11
CA THR A 38 0.38 32.31 27.30
C THR A 38 0.09 33.69 26.73
N ASN A 39 -1.16 34.12 26.82
CA ASN A 39 -1.50 35.51 26.59
C ASN A 39 -0.70 36.29 27.63
N ARG A 40 0.55 36.64 27.30
CA ARG A 40 1.31 37.62 28.03
C ARG A 40 0.58 38.93 27.71
N GLN A 41 -0.50 39.17 28.43
CA GLN A 41 -0.94 40.53 28.64
C GLN A 41 0.27 41.24 29.25
N GLN A 42 0.80 42.15 28.47
CA GLN A 42 1.70 43.20 28.92
C GLN A 42 0.98 43.94 30.06
N PRO A 43 1.51 44.05 31.28
CA PRO A 43 1.07 45.09 32.19
C PRO A 43 1.78 46.38 31.80
N ASN A 44 0.98 47.37 31.38
CA ASN A 44 1.39 48.75 31.29
C ASN A 44 1.67 49.30 32.71
N ASN A 45 2.65 50.19 32.82
CA ASN A 45 3.19 50.78 34.04
C ASN A 45 2.14 51.46 34.94
N ASN A 46 2.29 51.35 36.27
CA ASN A 46 2.47 52.48 37.20
C ASN A 46 2.67 51.99 38.66
N GLY A 47 3.42 52.79 39.44
CA GLY A 47 4.18 52.36 40.61
C GLY A 47 3.42 52.19 41.93
N GLY A 48 4.15 51.67 42.94
CA GLY A 48 3.71 51.55 44.33
C GLY A 48 4.46 50.44 45.09
N GLN A 49 5.24 50.81 46.10
CA GLN A 49 5.97 49.93 47.03
C GLN A 49 5.05 49.11 47.95
N SER A 50 5.53 47.94 48.41
CA SER A 50 5.42 47.30 49.75
C SER A 50 5.43 45.77 49.57
N GLN A 51 6.46 45.04 50.04
CA GLN A 51 6.48 44.28 51.32
C GLN A 51 5.15 43.50 51.52
N ASP A 52 5.13 42.16 51.48
CA ASP A 52 5.48 41.32 52.62
C ASP A 52 5.81 39.86 52.28
N ALA A 53 6.52 39.24 53.22
CA ALA A 53 6.96 37.87 53.23
C ALA A 53 5.90 36.89 53.77
N ASN A 54 6.14 35.60 53.47
CA ASN A 54 5.83 34.43 54.31
C ASN A 54 4.41 33.82 54.25
N SER A 55 4.31 32.60 53.71
CA SER A 55 3.77 31.45 54.46
C SER A 55 3.99 30.16 53.68
N ASN A 56 5.00 29.40 54.12
CA ASN A 56 5.11 27.97 53.85
C ASN A 56 4.03 27.24 54.66
N ASN A 57 3.19 26.43 54.01
CA ASN A 57 2.54 25.32 54.70
C ASN A 57 2.46 24.09 53.79
N LYS A 58 3.35 23.14 54.10
CA LYS A 58 3.36 21.73 53.72
C LYS A 58 2.26 21.00 54.51
N LYS A 59 1.37 20.25 53.85
CA LYS A 59 1.05 18.86 54.23
C LYS A 59 0.14 18.15 53.24
N ASP A 60 0.71 17.14 52.58
CA ASP A 60 0.26 15.76 52.52
C ASP A 60 -1.22 15.51 52.88
N ASN A 61 -2.01 15.14 51.87
CA ASN A 61 -3.17 14.26 52.04
C ASN A 61 -3.13 13.21 50.92
N ILE A 62 -2.55 12.06 51.27
CA ILE A 62 -2.85 10.79 50.62
C ILE A 62 -4.16 10.33 51.25
N THR A 63 -5.25 10.33 50.48
CA THR A 63 -6.36 9.41 50.73
C THR A 63 -6.97 9.05 49.39
N GLU A 64 -6.88 7.77 49.10
CA GLU A 64 -7.49 7.07 48.00
C GLU A 64 -9.00 7.29 48.01
N GLU A 65 -9.58 7.62 46.86
CA GLU A 65 -10.88 7.08 46.51
C GLU A 65 -10.92 6.81 45.01
N ASP A 66 -10.62 5.55 44.75
CA ASP A 66 -10.92 4.77 43.57
C ASP A 66 -12.39 4.97 43.17
N GLN A 67 -12.67 5.77 42.13
CA GLN A 67 -13.97 5.78 41.48
C GLN A 67 -13.86 5.86 39.96
N ARG A 68 -14.19 4.72 39.35
CA ARG A 68 -14.79 4.54 38.02
C ARG A 68 -13.85 4.38 36.83
N SER A 69 -12.88 3.50 36.99
CA SER A 69 -12.48 2.59 35.91
C SER A 69 -13.65 1.65 35.57
N SER A 70 -14.61 2.11 34.75
CA SER A 70 -15.65 1.26 34.16
C SER A 70 -15.63 1.27 32.62
N SER A 71 -14.54 1.76 32.01
CA SER A 71 -14.32 1.73 30.55
C SER A 71 -13.22 0.77 30.09
N SER A 72 -12.48 0.17 31.03
CA SER A 72 -11.29 -0.66 30.73
C SER A 72 -11.63 -2.05 30.15
N THR A 73 -12.84 -2.58 30.36
CA THR A 73 -13.24 -3.89 29.85
C THR A 73 -13.65 -3.84 28.37
N SER A 74 -14.36 -2.79 27.93
CA SER A 74 -14.75 -2.63 26.52
C SER A 74 -13.53 -2.37 25.63
N SER A 75 -12.62 -1.50 26.05
CA SER A 75 -11.44 -1.13 25.25
C SER A 75 -10.41 -2.26 25.12
N SER A 76 -10.30 -3.15 26.13
CA SER A 76 -9.41 -4.31 26.06
C SER A 76 -9.95 -5.37 25.08
N SER A 77 -11.27 -5.62 25.11
CA SER A 77 -11.95 -6.53 24.19
C SER A 77 -11.86 -6.07 22.74
N GLU A 78 -12.11 -4.78 22.48
CA GLU A 78 -11.94 -4.18 21.15
C GLU A 78 -10.49 -4.22 20.65
N TYR A 79 -9.53 -4.01 21.54
CA TYR A 79 -8.11 -4.11 21.20
C TYR A 79 -7.72 -5.54 20.78
N ILE A 80 -8.17 -6.56 21.52
CA ILE A 80 -7.92 -7.97 21.18
C ILE A 80 -8.52 -8.29 19.80
N ASN A 81 -9.78 -7.90 19.55
CA ASN A 81 -10.43 -8.09 18.26
C ASN A 81 -9.67 -7.41 17.11
N LEU A 82 -9.17 -6.19 17.33
CA LEU A 82 -8.36 -5.47 16.34
C LEU A 82 -7.02 -6.17 16.06
N VAL A 83 -6.39 -6.76 17.08
CA VAL A 83 -5.14 -7.51 16.91
C VAL A 83 -5.36 -8.77 16.08
N ASP A 84 -6.41 -9.53 16.39
CA ASP A 84 -6.76 -10.76 15.66
C ASP A 84 -7.17 -10.45 14.22
N GLU A 85 -7.97 -9.40 14.03
CA GLU A 85 -8.37 -8.91 12.71
C GLU A 85 -7.15 -8.44 11.90
N ASN A 86 -6.20 -7.74 12.52
CA ASN A 86 -4.97 -7.33 11.84
C ASN A 86 -4.12 -8.54 11.43
N LYS A 87 -4.08 -9.58 12.26
CA LYS A 87 -3.39 -10.83 11.95
C LYS A 87 -4.05 -11.55 10.77
N ARG A 88 -5.39 -11.64 10.75
CA ARG A 88 -6.17 -12.18 9.63
C ARG A 88 -5.92 -11.41 8.34
N LEU A 89 -6.01 -10.08 8.37
CA LEU A 89 -5.76 -9.22 7.22
C LEU A 89 -4.34 -9.36 6.66
N LYS A 90 -3.33 -9.57 7.52
CA LYS A 90 -1.96 -9.85 7.07
C LYS A 90 -1.84 -11.16 6.31
N MET A 91 -2.55 -12.21 6.75
CA MET A 91 -2.57 -13.49 6.06
C MET A 91 -3.23 -13.35 4.69
N GLU A 92 -4.39 -12.71 4.62
CA GLU A 92 -5.12 -12.46 3.37
C GLU A 92 -4.32 -11.60 2.40
N ASN A 93 -3.68 -10.54 2.90
CA ASN A 93 -2.80 -9.72 2.07
C ASN A 93 -1.61 -10.52 1.52
N GLY A 94 -1.10 -11.50 2.28
CA GLY A 94 -0.11 -12.46 1.81
C GLY A 94 -0.62 -13.35 0.67
N VAL A 95 -1.82 -13.92 0.84
CA VAL A 95 -2.49 -14.72 -0.19
C VAL A 95 -2.73 -13.90 -1.46
N LEU A 96 -3.33 -12.72 -1.33
CA LEU A 96 -3.56 -11.81 -2.46
C LEU A 96 -2.26 -11.42 -3.17
N SER A 97 -1.19 -11.15 -2.41
CA SER A 97 0.13 -10.85 -2.99
C SER A 97 0.66 -12.03 -3.81
N SER A 98 0.48 -13.26 -3.31
CA SER A 98 0.86 -14.47 -4.05
C SER A 98 0.03 -14.67 -5.32
N GLU A 99 -1.27 -14.39 -5.28
CA GLU A 99 -2.17 -14.49 -6.42
C GLU A 99 -1.84 -13.45 -7.51
N VAL A 100 -1.57 -12.21 -7.10
CA VAL A 100 -1.08 -11.15 -8.00
C VAL A 100 0.24 -11.56 -8.65
N SER A 101 1.17 -12.15 -7.89
CA SER A 101 2.43 -12.65 -8.44
C SER A 101 2.21 -13.78 -9.45
N LEU A 102 1.30 -14.71 -9.16
CA LEU A 102 0.94 -15.81 -10.06
C LEU A 102 0.37 -15.28 -11.37
N MET A 103 -0.57 -14.33 -11.30
CA MET A 103 -1.18 -13.74 -12.48
C MET A 103 -0.17 -12.96 -13.33
N LYS A 104 0.74 -12.20 -12.71
CA LYS A 104 1.85 -11.54 -13.41
C LYS A 104 2.73 -12.54 -14.16
N ASN A 105 3.02 -13.69 -13.56
CA ASN A 105 3.81 -14.74 -14.21
C ASN A 105 3.09 -15.32 -15.44
N LYS A 106 1.79 -15.62 -15.32
CA LYS A 106 0.97 -16.08 -16.46
C LYS A 106 0.92 -15.06 -17.59
N CYS A 107 0.72 -13.78 -17.26
CA CYS A 107 0.76 -12.71 -18.27
C CYS A 107 2.12 -12.62 -18.96
N LYS A 108 3.23 -12.77 -18.21
CA LYS A 108 4.59 -12.76 -18.78
C LYS A 108 4.81 -13.95 -19.73
N GLU A 109 4.30 -15.12 -19.38
CA GLU A 109 4.34 -16.31 -20.24
C GLU A 109 3.59 -16.11 -21.54
N LEU A 110 2.36 -15.59 -21.48
CA LEU A 110 1.57 -15.24 -22.67
C LEU A 110 2.31 -14.21 -23.55
N MET A 111 2.89 -13.17 -22.94
CA MET A 111 3.67 -12.18 -23.67
C MET A 111 4.91 -12.77 -24.35
N ASN A 112 5.58 -13.74 -23.71
CA ASN A 112 6.71 -14.45 -24.33
C ASN A 112 6.26 -15.23 -25.56
N ILE A 113 5.16 -15.98 -25.45
CA ILE A 113 4.57 -16.73 -26.57
C ILE A 113 4.26 -15.77 -27.73
N VAL A 114 3.55 -14.67 -27.47
CA VAL A 114 3.24 -13.66 -28.48
C VAL A 114 4.52 -13.07 -29.10
N THR A 115 5.54 -12.81 -28.29
CA THR A 115 6.82 -12.28 -28.77
C THR A 115 7.55 -13.27 -29.69
N ILE A 116 7.53 -14.57 -29.36
CA ILE A 116 8.10 -15.62 -30.22
C ILE A 116 7.39 -15.63 -31.58
N PHE A 117 6.06 -15.51 -31.60
CA PHE A 117 5.29 -15.45 -32.85
C PHE A 117 5.53 -14.15 -33.64
N ALA A 118 5.63 -13.01 -32.96
CA ALA A 118 5.93 -11.72 -33.58
C ALA A 118 7.37 -11.62 -34.10
N LYS A 119 8.29 -12.42 -33.53
CA LYS A 119 9.69 -12.49 -33.95
C LYS A 119 9.89 -13.37 -35.19
N ASN A 120 8.85 -13.98 -35.75
CA ASN A 120 8.91 -14.46 -37.14
C ASN A 120 8.93 -13.23 -38.05
N PRO A 121 10.09 -12.85 -38.58
CA PRO A 121 10.13 -11.69 -39.44
C PRO A 121 9.50 -12.11 -40.77
N GLU A 122 8.46 -11.40 -41.18
CA GLU A 122 8.07 -11.26 -42.58
C GLU A 122 9.17 -10.59 -43.43
N LYS A 123 10.46 -10.87 -43.15
CA LYS A 123 11.62 -10.31 -43.84
C LYS A 123 12.33 -11.32 -44.75
N GLU A 124 11.74 -12.48 -45.00
CA GLU A 124 12.23 -13.45 -46.00
C GLU A 124 11.43 -13.49 -47.30
N GLU A 125 10.41 -12.64 -47.47
CA GLU A 125 9.62 -12.60 -48.72
C GLU A 125 10.42 -12.01 -49.91
N GLU A 126 11.38 -11.12 -49.66
CA GLU A 126 12.15 -10.45 -50.74
C GLU A 126 13.34 -11.26 -51.29
N LYS A 127 13.78 -12.33 -50.61
CA LYS A 127 14.95 -13.14 -51.03
C LYS A 127 14.61 -14.57 -51.42
N LYS A 128 13.34 -14.85 -51.67
CA LYS A 128 12.88 -16.19 -51.99
C LYS A 128 13.18 -16.52 -53.47
N PRO A 129 13.95 -17.57 -53.77
CA PRO A 129 14.32 -17.88 -55.14
C PRO A 129 13.07 -18.14 -55.98
N MET A 130 13.00 -17.51 -57.16
CA MET A 130 11.95 -17.76 -58.13
C MET A 130 12.49 -18.63 -59.26
N LEU A 131 11.70 -19.58 -59.72
CA LEU A 131 11.97 -20.35 -60.93
C LEU A 131 10.78 -20.16 -61.87
N PHE A 132 11.02 -19.63 -63.06
CA PHE A 132 9.96 -19.25 -64.02
C PHE A 132 8.90 -18.30 -63.45
N GLY A 133 9.30 -17.34 -62.59
CA GLY A 133 8.36 -16.41 -61.95
C GLY A 133 7.49 -17.02 -60.85
N VAL A 134 7.68 -18.31 -60.54
CA VAL A 134 7.01 -19.00 -59.43
C VAL A 134 7.93 -19.00 -58.22
N ARG A 135 7.43 -18.56 -57.07
CA ARG A 135 8.15 -18.60 -55.78
C ARG A 135 8.38 -20.05 -55.36
N LEU A 136 9.64 -20.44 -55.19
CA LEU A 136 9.98 -21.74 -54.64
C LEU A 136 9.78 -21.72 -53.12
N GLU A 137 8.93 -22.61 -52.62
CA GLU A 137 8.78 -22.84 -51.19
C GLU A 137 9.87 -23.79 -50.70
N VAL A 138 10.70 -23.31 -49.76
CA VAL A 138 11.75 -24.13 -49.17
C VAL A 138 11.09 -25.15 -48.24
N LYS A 139 11.53 -26.41 -48.29
CA LYS A 139 10.96 -27.52 -47.49
C LYS A 139 10.81 -27.18 -46.01
N GLU A 140 11.74 -26.41 -45.47
CA GLU A 140 11.73 -25.93 -44.08
C GLU A 140 10.59 -24.94 -43.80
N GLU A 141 10.23 -24.09 -44.77
CA GLU A 141 9.09 -23.18 -44.66
C GLU A 141 7.76 -23.91 -44.76
N MET A 142 7.66 -24.92 -45.62
CA MET A 142 6.48 -25.80 -45.68
C MET A 142 6.26 -26.51 -44.34
N GLU A 143 7.34 -26.96 -43.71
CA GLU A 143 7.30 -27.58 -42.39
C GLU A 143 6.91 -26.57 -41.30
N ARG A 144 7.40 -25.33 -41.37
CA ARG A 144 6.97 -24.24 -40.48
C ARG A 144 5.48 -23.90 -40.66
N LYS A 145 4.99 -23.80 -41.89
CA LYS A 145 3.57 -23.57 -42.20
C LYS A 145 2.71 -24.69 -41.64
N ARG A 146 3.11 -25.95 -41.82
CA ARG A 146 2.41 -27.12 -41.25
C ARG A 146 2.38 -27.07 -39.73
N LYS A 147 3.53 -26.84 -39.06
CA LYS A 147 3.61 -26.66 -37.60
C LYS A 147 2.71 -25.52 -37.12
N ARG A 148 2.61 -24.42 -37.88
CA ARG A 148 1.73 -23.29 -37.55
C ARG A 148 0.26 -23.67 -37.57
N VAL A 149 -0.16 -24.44 -38.57
CA VAL A 149 -1.55 -24.92 -38.68
C VAL A 149 -1.87 -25.88 -37.54
N GLU A 150 -0.99 -26.84 -37.26
CA GLU A 150 -1.15 -27.79 -36.14
C GLU A 150 -1.27 -27.08 -34.79
N LEU A 151 -0.41 -26.09 -34.53
CA LEU A 151 -0.44 -25.33 -33.28
C LEU A 151 -1.71 -24.46 -33.18
N ASN A 152 -2.17 -23.88 -34.28
CA ASN A 152 -3.40 -23.10 -34.32
C ASN A 152 -4.64 -23.97 -34.07
N GLU A 153 -4.64 -25.19 -34.60
CA GLU A 153 -5.69 -26.18 -34.35
C GLU A 153 -5.71 -26.61 -32.88
N ILE A 154 -4.54 -26.88 -32.28
CA ILE A 154 -4.42 -27.19 -30.85
C ILE A 154 -4.90 -26.01 -29.98
N ALA A 155 -4.52 -24.79 -30.32
CA ALA A 155 -4.95 -23.59 -29.60
C ALA A 155 -6.48 -23.39 -29.69
N SER A 156 -7.07 -23.61 -30.87
CA SER A 156 -8.51 -23.53 -31.09
C SER A 156 -9.29 -24.55 -30.25
N VAL A 157 -8.79 -25.79 -30.15
CA VAL A 157 -9.39 -26.84 -29.31
C VAL A 157 -9.31 -26.46 -27.83
N PHE A 158 -8.15 -25.99 -27.37
CA PHE A 158 -7.94 -25.61 -25.97
C PHE A 158 -8.84 -24.43 -25.54
N LEU A 159 -8.94 -23.40 -26.39
CA LEU A 159 -9.84 -22.25 -26.14
C LEU A 159 -11.32 -22.67 -26.13
N SER A 160 -11.71 -23.61 -26.97
CA SER A 160 -13.08 -24.14 -27.01
C SER A 160 -13.45 -24.93 -25.75
N GLN A 161 -12.47 -25.51 -25.06
CA GLN A 161 -12.68 -26.26 -23.81
C GLN A 161 -12.71 -25.37 -22.57
N LEU A 162 -12.04 -24.21 -22.60
CA LEU A 162 -12.01 -23.24 -21.49
C LEU A 162 -13.31 -22.43 -21.35
N CYS A 163 -14.14 -22.38 -22.39
CA CYS A 163 -15.39 -21.63 -22.41
C CYS A 163 -16.62 -22.46 -21.97
N LYS A 164 -16.44 -23.56 -21.22
CA LYS A 164 -17.51 -24.40 -20.68
C LYS A 164 -17.52 -24.42 -19.16
#